data_AF-A0A9P6CRP3-F1
#
_entry.id   AF-A0A9P6CRP3-F1
#
_cell.length_a   1.000
_cell.length_b   1.000
_cell.length_c   1.000
_cell.angle_alpha   90.00
_cell.angle_beta   90.00
_cell.angle_gamma   90.00
#
_symmetry.space_group_name_H-M   'P 1'
#
loop_
_entity.id
_entity.type
_entity.pdbx_description
1 polymer ?
#
loop_
_entity_poly.entity_id
_entity_poly.type
_entity_poly.pdbx_seq_one_letter_code
_entity_poly.pdbx_strand_id
1 'polypeptide(L)'
;KVENTLFRVPKSGFNVPGTPFADLFVNPDTSSTDNYLLDIKGVSKAHFKGFLRVLYPPNRALLTYDTLVGALELSSRWNFLELRKNIMQELDHSIQHMPLYAAISLARICNKGEWLFNALETIVLSKNAKDVVELMRGGIDDETIEKIIGLRERFSAGQKRDIRTVIRAICEKFPELDKICDRELMLHAVRSMEV
;
A
#
# COMPACT_ATOMS: atom_id res chain seq x y z
N LYS A 1 14.38 12.65 16.48
CA LYS A 1 13.16 12.76 17.31
C LYS A 1 11.95 12.53 16.42
N VAL A 2 11.00 11.74 16.88
CA VAL A 2 9.69 11.53 16.24
C VAL A 2 8.66 11.66 17.36
N GLU A 3 7.67 12.54 17.17
CA GLU A 3 6.73 12.92 18.25
C GLU A 3 7.49 13.31 19.53
N ASN A 4 7.24 12.61 20.64
CA ASN A 4 7.89 12.80 21.94
C ASN A 4 9.01 11.78 22.22
N THR A 5 9.48 11.05 21.20
CA THR A 5 10.44 9.94 21.38
C THR A 5 11.75 10.18 20.63
N LEU A 6 12.87 9.89 21.30
CA LEU A 6 14.21 9.89 20.71
C LEU A 6 14.57 8.48 20.24
N PHE A 7 15.09 8.40 19.02
CA PHE A 7 15.54 7.17 18.40
C PHE A 7 17.02 7.31 18.06
N ARG A 8 17.83 6.34 18.49
CA ARG A 8 19.25 6.23 18.12
C ARG A 8 19.37 5.11 17.10
N VAL A 9 19.83 5.44 15.90
CA VAL A 9 19.84 4.53 14.75
C VAL A 9 21.18 4.60 14.02
N PRO A 10 21.68 3.49 13.43
CA PRO A 10 22.92 3.51 12.66
C PRO A 10 22.79 4.37 11.39
N LYS A 11 23.74 5.28 11.17
CA LYS A 11 23.78 6.14 9.97
C LYS A 11 23.73 5.34 8.66
N SER A 12 24.39 4.17 8.64
CA SER A 12 24.54 3.32 7.45
C SER A 12 23.20 2.96 6.79
N GLY A 13 22.17 2.63 7.56
CA GLY A 13 20.86 2.26 6.99
C GLY A 13 20.07 3.44 6.43
N PHE A 14 20.37 4.68 6.82
CA PHE A 14 19.73 5.89 6.28
C PHE A 14 20.56 6.55 5.17
N ASN A 15 21.83 6.20 5.02
CA ASN A 15 22.71 6.76 4.00
C ASN A 15 22.51 6.07 2.65
N VAL A 16 21.29 6.15 2.11
CA VAL A 16 20.89 5.55 0.84
C VAL A 16 20.84 6.64 -0.24
N PRO A 17 21.60 6.51 -1.35
CA PRO A 17 21.60 7.50 -2.42
C PRO A 17 20.19 7.82 -2.94
N GLY A 18 19.92 9.10 -3.20
CA GLY A 18 18.61 9.56 -3.69
C GLY A 18 17.52 9.66 -2.61
N THR A 19 17.83 9.39 -1.35
CA THR A 19 16.95 9.69 -0.21
C THR A 19 17.32 11.05 0.39
N PRO A 20 16.36 11.76 1.02
CA PRO A 20 16.64 13.04 1.67
C PRO A 20 17.65 12.91 2.83
N PHE A 21 17.88 11.69 3.33
CA PHE A 21 18.83 11.44 4.41
C PHE A 21 20.28 11.38 3.92
N ALA A 22 20.54 10.91 2.70
CA ALA A 22 21.89 10.92 2.15
C ALA A 22 22.46 12.34 2.07
N ASP A 23 21.66 13.31 1.61
CA ASP A 23 22.07 14.71 1.50
C ASP A 23 22.39 15.33 2.86
N LEU A 24 21.63 14.95 3.91
CA LEU A 24 21.90 15.39 5.29
C LEU A 24 23.26 14.92 5.81
N PHE A 25 23.81 13.85 5.24
CA PHE A 25 25.02 13.20 5.70
C PHE A 25 26.29 13.58 4.93
N VAL A 26 26.15 14.30 3.82
CA VAL A 26 27.25 14.80 3.00
C VAL A 26 27.89 16.04 3.63
N ASN A 27 27.12 16.84 4.40
CA ASN A 27 27.66 18.04 5.03
C ASN A 27 28.56 17.70 6.23
N PRO A 28 29.80 18.23 6.29
CA PRO A 28 30.73 17.91 7.38
C PRO A 28 30.25 18.42 8.75
N ASP A 29 29.49 19.52 8.78
CA ASP A 29 28.97 20.12 10.03
C ASP A 29 27.92 19.24 10.74
N THR A 30 27.23 18.37 10.02
CA THR A 30 26.29 17.39 10.59
C THR A 30 26.97 16.05 10.90
N SER A 31 28.21 15.85 10.45
CA SER A 31 28.94 14.58 10.55
C SER A 31 29.88 14.46 11.75
N SER A 32 30.21 15.59 12.41
CA SER A 32 31.26 15.68 13.43
C SER A 32 30.76 15.65 14.87
N THR A 33 29.44 15.69 15.10
CA THR A 33 28.86 15.63 16.44
C THR A 33 27.95 14.42 16.59
N ASP A 34 28.28 13.55 17.55
CA ASP A 34 27.46 12.40 18.00
C ASP A 34 26.03 12.79 18.47
N ASN A 35 25.69 14.08 18.43
CA ASN A 35 24.47 14.70 18.94
C ASN A 35 23.61 15.37 17.85
N TYR A 36 23.79 15.07 16.55
CA TYR A 36 22.90 15.61 15.52
C TYR A 36 21.46 15.10 15.72
N LEU A 37 20.58 15.98 16.18
CA LEU A 37 19.18 15.66 16.46
C LEU A 37 18.28 16.09 15.28
N LEU A 38 17.91 15.13 14.44
CA LEU A 38 16.91 15.35 13.40
C LEU A 38 15.49 15.27 13.98
N ASP A 39 14.71 16.35 13.89
CA ASP A 39 13.28 16.35 14.27
C ASP A 39 12.39 16.03 13.05
N ILE A 40 11.76 14.86 13.06
CA ILE A 40 10.91 14.37 11.96
C ILE A 40 9.46 14.63 12.34
N LYS A 41 8.86 15.64 11.69
CA LYS A 41 7.47 16.03 11.91
C LYS A 41 6.52 15.24 11.01
N GLY A 42 5.27 15.07 11.45
CA GLY A 42 4.21 14.44 10.64
C GLY A 42 4.39 12.93 10.44
N VAL A 43 5.15 12.27 11.31
CA VAL A 43 5.34 10.82 11.33
C VAL A 43 4.98 10.28 12.70
N SER A 44 4.18 9.21 12.74
CA SER A 44 3.83 8.58 14.01
C SER A 44 5.01 7.77 14.55
N LYS A 45 5.16 7.72 15.88
CA LYS A 45 6.18 6.88 16.53
C LYS A 45 6.02 5.40 16.13
N ALA A 46 4.78 4.93 15.98
CA ALA A 46 4.49 3.56 15.59
C ALA A 46 4.97 3.25 14.17
N HIS A 47 4.67 4.12 13.20
CA HIS A 47 5.11 3.94 11.81
C HIS A 47 6.64 4.01 11.71
N PHE A 48 7.27 4.96 12.42
CA PHE A 48 8.73 5.06 12.41
C PHE A 48 9.40 3.82 13.00
N LYS A 49 8.88 3.32 14.14
CA LYS A 49 9.37 2.07 14.73
C LYS A 49 9.18 0.89 13.78
N GLY A 50 8.07 0.85 13.06
CA GLY A 50 7.82 -0.15 12.02
C GLY A 50 8.83 -0.09 10.89
N PHE A 51 9.05 1.11 10.34
CA PHE A 51 10.08 1.36 9.33
C PHE A 51 11.47 0.89 9.79
N LEU A 52 11.87 1.23 11.01
CA LEU A 52 13.15 0.78 11.56
C LEU A 52 13.25 -0.73 11.71
N ARG A 53 12.15 -1.43 12.00
CA ARG A 53 12.14 -2.89 12.05
C ARG A 53 12.30 -3.54 10.68
N VAL A 54 11.84 -2.90 9.61
CA VAL A 54 12.09 -3.39 8.25
C VAL A 54 13.52 -3.05 7.83
N LEU A 55 13.98 -1.83 8.13
CA LEU A 55 15.31 -1.35 7.75
C LEU A 55 16.44 -2.08 8.51
N TYR A 56 16.20 -2.43 9.77
CA TYR A 56 17.11 -3.18 10.63
C TYR A 56 16.36 -4.39 11.21
N PRO A 57 16.15 -5.45 10.41
CA PRO A 57 15.36 -6.59 10.84
C PRO A 57 16.05 -7.28 12.02
N PRO A 58 15.46 -7.24 13.23
CA PRO A 58 15.96 -8.06 14.33
C PRO A 58 15.67 -9.51 13.97
N ASN A 59 16.60 -10.42 14.31
CA ASN A 59 16.52 -11.84 13.98
C ASN A 59 15.09 -12.41 14.19
N ARG A 60 14.40 -12.69 13.07
CA ARG A 60 13.11 -13.40 12.99
C ARG A 60 11.90 -12.73 13.65
N ALA A 61 11.88 -11.42 13.85
CA ALA A 61 10.66 -10.77 14.34
C ALA A 61 9.56 -10.78 13.26
N LEU A 62 8.41 -11.37 13.59
CA LEU A 62 7.21 -11.25 12.76
C LEU A 62 6.77 -9.79 12.68
N LEU A 63 6.62 -9.28 11.46
CA LEU A 63 6.15 -7.93 11.21
C LEU A 63 4.62 -7.95 11.17
N THR A 64 3.98 -7.08 11.96
CA THR A 64 2.52 -6.93 11.95
C THR A 64 2.09 -6.13 10.72
N TYR A 65 0.81 -6.25 10.32
CA TYR A 65 0.21 -5.43 9.27
C TYR A 65 0.48 -3.92 9.49
N ASP A 66 0.12 -3.38 10.65
CA ASP A 66 0.33 -1.96 10.98
C ASP A 66 1.81 -1.54 10.88
N THR A 67 2.72 -2.47 11.19
CA THR A 67 4.17 -2.26 11.05
C THR A 67 4.56 -2.13 9.59
N LEU A 68 4.09 -3.04 8.73
CA LEU A 68 4.37 -3.06 7.30
C LEU A 68 3.74 -1.85 6.58
N VAL A 69 2.51 -1.47 6.93
CA VAL A 69 1.83 -0.29 6.35
C VAL A 69 2.61 0.99 6.68
N GLY A 70 2.97 1.20 7.95
CA GLY A 70 3.76 2.37 8.35
C GLY A 70 5.14 2.39 7.70
N ALA A 71 5.80 1.22 7.59
CA ALA A 71 7.08 1.10 6.90
C ALA A 71 6.97 1.39 5.39
N LEU A 72 5.89 0.92 4.76
CA LEU A 72 5.61 1.18 3.35
C LEU A 72 5.38 2.67 3.10
N GLU A 73 4.56 3.31 3.92
CA GLU A 73 4.29 4.74 3.81
C GLU A 73 5.59 5.56 3.90
N LEU A 74 6.42 5.27 4.90
CA LEU A 74 7.67 6.00 5.13
C LEU A 74 8.74 5.71 4.08
N SER A 75 8.87 4.45 3.65
CA SER A 75 9.80 4.10 2.56
C SER A 75 9.44 4.80 1.26
N SER A 76 8.15 4.98 0.99
CA SER A 76 7.64 5.74 -0.15
C SER A 76 7.93 7.23 0.00
N ARG A 77 7.58 7.80 1.16
CA ARG A 77 7.75 9.23 1.47
C ARG A 77 9.21 9.66 1.40
N TRP A 78 10.14 8.78 1.77
CA TRP A 78 11.57 9.07 1.84
C TRP A 78 12.38 8.44 0.71
N ASN A 79 11.71 7.95 -0.33
CA ASN A 79 12.35 7.40 -1.53
C ASN A 79 13.30 6.21 -1.27
N PHE A 80 13.02 5.38 -0.27
CA PHE A 80 13.70 4.10 -0.05
C PHE A 80 13.12 3.03 -0.98
N LEU A 81 13.43 3.13 -2.27
CA LEU A 81 12.82 2.31 -3.32
C LEU A 81 13.02 0.80 -3.12
N GLU A 82 14.23 0.37 -2.74
CA GLU A 82 14.51 -1.05 -2.47
C GLU A 82 13.74 -1.57 -1.26
N LEU A 83 13.69 -0.78 -0.18
CA LEU A 83 12.94 -1.14 1.01
C LEU A 83 11.44 -1.23 0.72
N ARG A 84 10.90 -0.26 -0.04
CA ARG A 84 9.51 -0.29 -0.51
C ARG A 84 9.22 -1.57 -1.30
N LYS A 85 10.10 -1.93 -2.25
CA LYS A 85 9.97 -3.16 -3.04
C LYS A 85 9.95 -4.42 -2.15
N ASN A 86 10.86 -4.52 -1.19
CA ASN A 86 10.92 -5.67 -0.28
C ASN A 86 9.66 -5.77 0.60
N ILE A 87 9.16 -4.64 1.10
CA ILE A 87 7.90 -4.60 1.86
C ILE A 87 6.72 -5.06 1.00
N MET A 88 6.66 -4.63 -0.26
CA MET A 88 5.60 -5.05 -1.19
C MET A 88 5.64 -6.56 -1.46
N GLN A 89 6.82 -7.14 -1.59
CA GLN A 89 6.98 -8.60 -1.76
C GLN A 89 6.51 -9.38 -0.52
N GLU A 90 6.81 -8.90 0.68
CA GLU A 90 6.32 -9.52 1.92
C GLU A 90 4.78 -9.45 2.03
N LEU A 91 4.22 -8.30 1.63
CA LEU A 91 2.79 -8.07 1.64
C LEU A 91 2.03 -8.90 0.59
N ASP A 92 2.67 -9.24 -0.54
CA ASP A 92 2.06 -10.09 -1.58
C ASP A 92 1.58 -11.44 -1.01
N HIS A 93 2.35 -12.03 -0.11
CA HIS A 93 2.01 -13.30 0.51
C HIS A 93 0.91 -13.16 1.58
N SER A 94 0.79 -11.99 2.20
CA SER A 94 -0.10 -11.76 3.33
C SER A 94 -1.46 -11.19 2.92
N ILE A 95 -1.56 -10.51 1.77
CA ILE A 95 -2.73 -9.72 1.40
C ILE A 95 -4.01 -10.56 1.26
N GLN A 96 -3.88 -11.82 0.82
CA GLN A 96 -5.01 -12.75 0.66
C GLN A 96 -5.68 -13.12 1.99
N HIS A 97 -4.97 -12.94 3.10
CA HIS A 97 -5.46 -13.24 4.45
C HIS A 97 -5.89 -11.98 5.21
N MET A 98 -5.79 -10.81 4.60
CA MET A 98 -6.17 -9.55 5.23
C MET A 98 -7.69 -9.34 5.18
N PRO A 99 -8.25 -8.59 6.14
CA PRO A 99 -9.58 -8.03 6.00
C PRO A 99 -9.70 -7.23 4.69
N LEU A 100 -10.89 -7.25 4.10
CA LEU A 100 -11.13 -6.69 2.77
C LEU A 100 -10.86 -5.18 2.73
N TYR A 101 -11.33 -4.44 3.74
CA TYR A 101 -11.02 -3.00 3.86
C TYR A 101 -9.51 -2.74 3.86
N ALA A 102 -8.74 -3.57 4.56
CA ALA A 102 -7.30 -3.42 4.72
C ALA A 102 -6.55 -3.72 3.41
N ALA A 103 -7.00 -4.73 2.67
CA ALA A 103 -6.48 -5.05 1.33
C ALA A 103 -6.76 -3.91 0.34
N ILE A 104 -7.96 -3.33 0.35
CA ILE A 104 -8.33 -2.18 -0.49
C ILE A 104 -7.47 -0.97 -0.16
N SER A 105 -7.41 -0.56 1.11
CA SER A 105 -6.58 0.56 1.54
C SER A 105 -5.12 0.37 1.13
N LEU A 106 -4.59 -0.84 1.36
CA LEU A 106 -3.20 -1.15 1.04
C LEU A 106 -2.93 -1.12 -0.47
N ALA A 107 -3.82 -1.68 -1.29
CA ALA A 107 -3.69 -1.63 -2.74
C ALA A 107 -3.61 -0.20 -3.27
N ARG A 108 -4.39 0.71 -2.69
CA ARG A 108 -4.38 2.14 -3.03
C ARG A 108 -3.07 2.82 -2.62
N ILE A 109 -2.61 2.58 -1.38
CA ILE A 109 -1.34 3.14 -0.87
C ILE A 109 -0.15 2.63 -1.71
N CYS A 110 -0.16 1.35 -2.05
CA CYS A 110 0.87 0.72 -2.89
C CYS A 110 0.80 1.10 -4.36
N ASN A 111 -0.32 1.67 -4.81
CA ASN A 111 -0.60 1.83 -6.24
C ASN A 111 -0.51 0.50 -7.00
N LYS A 112 -1.07 -0.59 -6.42
CA LYS A 112 -1.01 -1.94 -6.97
C LYS A 112 -2.39 -2.41 -7.43
N GLY A 113 -2.68 -2.19 -8.71
CA GLY A 113 -3.99 -2.48 -9.32
C GLY A 113 -4.47 -3.90 -9.16
N GLU A 114 -3.59 -4.89 -9.28
CA GLU A 114 -3.94 -6.31 -9.10
C GLU A 114 -4.55 -6.59 -7.73
N TRP A 115 -4.00 -5.98 -6.67
CA TRP A 115 -4.51 -6.13 -5.31
C TRP A 115 -5.90 -5.51 -5.17
N LEU A 116 -6.10 -4.34 -5.76
CA LEU A 116 -7.38 -3.63 -5.73
C LEU A 116 -8.44 -4.41 -6.53
N PHE A 117 -8.05 -4.90 -7.69
CA PHE A 117 -8.89 -5.72 -8.55
C PHE A 117 -9.38 -6.98 -7.82
N ASN A 118 -8.47 -7.76 -7.22
CA ASN A 118 -8.81 -8.98 -6.50
C ASN A 118 -9.75 -8.71 -5.32
N ALA A 119 -9.56 -7.59 -4.61
CA ALA A 119 -10.46 -7.18 -3.54
C ALA A 119 -11.86 -6.79 -4.07
N LEU A 120 -11.94 -6.03 -5.16
CA LEU A 120 -13.22 -5.65 -5.77
C LEU A 120 -13.95 -6.87 -6.38
N GLU A 121 -13.22 -7.81 -6.98
CA GLU A 121 -13.78 -9.07 -7.49
C GLU A 121 -14.42 -9.86 -6.36
N THR A 122 -13.76 -9.93 -5.20
CA THR A 122 -14.32 -10.58 -4.00
C THR A 122 -15.64 -9.95 -3.55
N ILE A 123 -15.76 -8.62 -3.65
CA ILE A 123 -17.00 -7.88 -3.29
C ILE A 123 -18.13 -8.15 -4.27
N VAL A 124 -17.83 -8.09 -5.58
CA VAL A 124 -18.84 -8.28 -6.61
C VAL A 124 -19.35 -9.74 -6.62
N LEU A 125 -18.50 -10.71 -6.26
CA LEU A 125 -18.88 -12.12 -6.12
C LEU A 125 -19.56 -12.44 -4.78
N SER A 126 -19.33 -11.63 -3.75
CA SER A 126 -19.94 -11.78 -2.44
C SER A 126 -21.42 -11.39 -2.46
N LYS A 127 -22.24 -12.03 -1.60
CA LYS A 127 -23.65 -11.63 -1.35
C LYS A 127 -23.81 -10.89 -0.02
N ASN A 128 -22.72 -10.47 0.60
CA ASN A 128 -22.72 -9.99 1.97
C ASN A 128 -23.05 -8.49 2.05
N ALA A 129 -23.99 -8.13 2.94
CA ALA A 129 -24.31 -6.72 3.19
C ALA A 129 -23.14 -5.94 3.82
N LYS A 130 -22.20 -6.64 4.49
CA LYS A 130 -21.03 -6.01 5.14
C LYS A 130 -20.03 -5.40 4.16
N ASP A 131 -20.09 -5.77 2.88
CA ASP A 131 -19.13 -5.31 1.86
C ASP A 131 -19.14 -3.79 1.67
N VAL A 132 -20.29 -3.14 1.90
CA VAL A 132 -20.43 -1.69 1.78
C VAL A 132 -19.62 -0.95 2.85
N VAL A 133 -19.65 -1.46 4.08
CA VAL A 133 -18.86 -0.91 5.20
C VAL A 133 -17.36 -1.13 4.96
N GLU A 134 -17.01 -2.27 4.37
CA GLU A 134 -15.62 -2.59 4.04
C GLU A 134 -15.07 -1.67 2.93
N LEU A 135 -15.88 -1.35 1.90
CA LEU A 135 -15.51 -0.38 0.87
C LEU A 135 -15.28 1.02 1.44
N MET A 136 -16.20 1.51 2.28
CA MET A 136 -16.05 2.81 2.95
C MET A 136 -14.78 2.86 3.81
N ARG A 137 -14.52 1.80 4.59
CA ARG A 137 -13.29 1.69 5.40
C ARG A 137 -12.03 1.61 4.54
N GLY A 138 -12.12 1.01 3.36
CA GLY A 138 -11.09 1.01 2.32
C GLY A 138 -10.83 2.40 1.71
N GLY A 139 -11.70 3.37 2.03
CA GLY A 139 -11.68 4.74 1.54
C GLY A 139 -12.21 4.90 0.13
N ILE A 140 -13.03 3.96 -0.34
CA ILE A 140 -13.78 4.09 -1.58
C ILE A 140 -14.93 5.09 -1.34
N ASP A 141 -15.13 6.02 -2.25
CA ASP A 141 -16.17 7.05 -2.16
C ASP A 141 -17.57 6.48 -2.45
N ASP A 142 -18.60 7.18 -1.98
CA ASP A 142 -19.99 6.74 -2.06
C ASP A 142 -20.45 6.50 -3.51
N GLU A 143 -20.01 7.34 -4.46
CA GLU A 143 -20.37 7.21 -5.87
C GLU A 143 -19.79 5.92 -6.48
N THR A 144 -18.53 5.60 -6.15
CA THR A 144 -17.89 4.35 -6.56
C THR A 144 -18.54 3.14 -5.88
N ILE A 145 -18.92 3.26 -4.60
CA ILE A 145 -19.61 2.20 -3.85
C ILE A 145 -20.95 1.85 -4.50
N GLU A 146 -21.81 2.83 -4.80
CA GLU A 146 -23.10 2.61 -5.44
C GLU A 146 -22.97 1.83 -6.75
N LYS A 147 -21.94 2.14 -7.54
CA LYS A 147 -21.67 1.46 -8.80
C LYS A 147 -21.20 0.02 -8.59
N ILE A 148 -20.34 -0.24 -7.61
CA ILE A 148 -19.91 -1.60 -7.24
C ILE A 148 -21.12 -2.43 -6.78
N ILE A 149 -22.02 -1.85 -5.98
CA ILE A 149 -23.24 -2.54 -5.51
C ILE A 149 -24.18 -2.86 -6.68
N GLY A 150 -24.48 -1.88 -7.53
CA GLY A 150 -25.35 -2.10 -8.70
C GLY A 150 -24.77 -3.10 -9.69
N LEU A 151 -23.45 -3.32 -9.67
CA LEU A 151 -22.80 -4.39 -10.44
C LEU A 151 -22.97 -5.76 -9.81
N ARG A 152 -22.75 -5.87 -8.50
CA ARG A 152 -23.01 -7.09 -7.73
C ARG A 152 -24.45 -7.57 -7.94
N GLU A 153 -25.41 -6.66 -7.95
CA GLU A 153 -26.83 -6.98 -8.18
C GLU A 153 -27.09 -7.50 -9.60
N ARG A 154 -26.56 -6.81 -10.63
CA ARG A 154 -26.67 -7.26 -12.02
C ARG A 154 -26.03 -8.62 -12.25
N PHE A 155 -24.86 -8.85 -11.65
CA PHE A 155 -24.16 -10.12 -11.73
C PHE A 155 -24.98 -11.24 -11.04
N SER A 156 -25.53 -10.95 -9.86
CA SER A 156 -26.41 -11.87 -9.12
C SER A 156 -27.70 -12.20 -9.85
N ALA A 157 -28.23 -11.27 -10.66
CA ALA A 157 -29.44 -11.46 -11.47
C ALA A 157 -29.22 -12.34 -12.73
N GLY A 158 -28.05 -12.97 -12.88
CA GLY A 158 -27.76 -13.87 -14.00
C GLY A 158 -27.36 -13.14 -15.29
N GLN A 159 -27.11 -11.83 -15.23
CA GLN A 159 -26.56 -11.06 -16.33
C GLN A 159 -25.06 -11.36 -16.43
N LYS A 160 -24.73 -12.56 -16.94
CA LYS A 160 -23.37 -13.11 -17.08
C LYS A 160 -22.57 -12.34 -18.12
N ARG A 161 -22.11 -11.14 -17.76
CA ARG A 161 -20.92 -10.55 -18.39
C ARG A 161 -19.70 -11.07 -17.64
N ASP A 162 -18.58 -11.20 -18.33
CA ASP A 162 -17.30 -11.47 -17.67
C ASP A 162 -17.07 -10.38 -16.60
N ILE A 163 -17.04 -10.82 -15.33
CA ILE A 163 -16.86 -9.95 -14.16
C ILE A 163 -15.59 -9.11 -14.30
N ARG A 164 -14.57 -9.67 -14.96
CA ARG A 164 -13.28 -9.00 -15.15
C ARG A 164 -13.38 -7.87 -16.16
N THR A 165 -14.09 -8.08 -17.27
CA THR A 165 -14.40 -7.02 -18.24
C THR A 165 -15.17 -5.87 -17.58
N VAL A 166 -16.07 -6.19 -16.64
CA VAL A 166 -16.88 -5.20 -15.94
C VAL A 166 -16.08 -4.43 -14.89
N ILE A 167 -15.27 -5.11 -14.08
CA ILE A 167 -14.36 -4.46 -13.12
C ILE A 167 -13.29 -3.66 -13.85
N ARG A 168 -12.81 -4.12 -15.01
CA ARG A 168 -11.89 -3.35 -15.87
C ARG A 168 -12.52 -2.05 -16.35
N ALA A 169 -13.77 -2.08 -16.80
CA ALA A 169 -14.50 -0.87 -17.21
C ALA A 169 -14.74 0.10 -16.04
N ILE A 170 -14.76 -0.37 -14.78
CA ILE A 170 -14.75 0.48 -13.58
C ILE A 170 -13.37 1.15 -13.46
N CYS A 171 -12.30 0.35 -13.42
CA CYS A 171 -10.95 0.91 -13.31
C CYS A 171 -10.64 1.94 -14.41
N GLU A 172 -11.11 1.71 -15.64
CA GLU A 172 -10.97 2.64 -16.78
C GLU A 172 -11.82 3.92 -16.65
N LYS A 173 -12.99 3.85 -15.99
CA LYS A 173 -13.90 5.00 -15.84
C LYS A 173 -13.61 5.84 -14.60
N PHE A 174 -12.89 5.30 -13.64
CA PHE A 174 -12.54 5.94 -12.38
C PHE A 174 -11.03 6.19 -12.39
N PRO A 175 -10.57 7.34 -12.91
CA PRO A 175 -9.15 7.63 -13.05
C PRO A 175 -8.37 7.61 -11.72
N GLU A 176 -9.08 7.73 -10.59
CA GLU A 176 -8.56 7.49 -9.24
C GLU A 176 -8.20 6.02 -8.96
N LEU A 177 -8.88 5.06 -9.60
CA LEU A 177 -8.54 3.64 -9.64
C LEU A 177 -7.58 3.32 -10.80
N ASP A 178 -7.66 4.05 -11.91
CA ASP A 178 -6.75 3.93 -13.07
C ASP A 178 -5.32 4.37 -12.71
N LYS A 179 -5.16 5.41 -11.88
CA LYS A 179 -3.85 5.82 -11.34
C LYS A 179 -3.18 4.68 -10.57
N ILE A 180 -3.97 3.80 -9.96
CA ILE A 180 -3.56 2.65 -9.13
C ILE A 180 -3.35 1.39 -9.95
N CYS A 181 -4.08 1.24 -11.05
CA CYS A 181 -3.96 0.13 -11.95
C CYS A 181 -3.01 0.49 -13.08
N ASP A 182 -1.72 0.17 -12.91
CA ASP A 182 -0.75 0.33 -13.99
C ASP A 182 -1.29 -0.32 -15.28
N ARG A 183 -1.59 0.51 -16.27
CA ARG A 183 -2.34 0.18 -17.48
C ARG A 183 -1.68 -0.96 -18.25
N GLU A 184 -0.36 -1.06 -18.18
CA GLU A 184 0.46 -2.13 -18.77
C GLU A 184 0.29 -3.47 -18.04
N LEU A 185 0.25 -3.49 -16.71
CA LEU A 185 0.05 -4.70 -15.91
C LEU A 185 -1.37 -5.27 -16.09
N MET A 186 -2.37 -4.39 -16.21
CA MET A 186 -3.75 -4.79 -16.53
C MET A 186 -3.85 -5.38 -17.94
N LEU A 187 -3.19 -4.80 -18.94
CA LEU A 187 -3.16 -5.35 -20.30
C LEU A 187 -2.43 -6.69 -20.38
N HIS A 188 -1.36 -6.87 -19.60
CA HIS A 188 -0.59 -8.12 -19.56
C HIS A 188 -1.37 -9.25 -18.87
N ALA A 189 -2.05 -8.98 -17.75
CA ALA A 189 -2.89 -9.96 -17.06
C ALA A 189 -4.07 -10.43 -17.92
N VAL A 190 -4.62 -9.54 -18.76
CA VAL A 190 -5.69 -9.87 -19.71
C VAL A 190 -5.16 -10.73 -20.86
N ARG A 191 -4.00 -10.38 -21.43
CA ARG A 191 -3.37 -11.13 -22.52
C ARG A 191 -2.88 -12.51 -22.10
N SER A 192 -2.42 -12.68 -20.86
CA SER A 192 -1.99 -13.98 -20.32
C SER A 192 -3.13 -14.97 -20.08
N MET A 193 -4.39 -14.58 -20.33
CA MET A 193 -5.59 -15.40 -20.09
C MET A 193 -6.44 -15.64 -21.34
N GLU A 194 -6.00 -15.14 -22.49
CA GLU A 194 -6.59 -15.42 -23.82
C GLU A 194 -5.89 -16.60 -24.53
N VAL A 195 -5.08 -17.39 -23.81
CA VAL A 195 -4.40 -18.61 -24.29
C VAL A 195 -4.94 -19.84 -23.58
#